data_AF-A0A952N5D5-F1
#
_entry.id   AF-A0A952N5D5-F1
#
_cell.length_a   1.000
_cell.length_b   1.000
_cell.length_c   1.000
_cell.angle_alpha   90.00
_cell.angle_beta   90.00
_cell.angle_gamma   90.00
#
_symmetry.space_group_name_H-M   'P 1'
#
loop_
_entity.id
_entity.type
_entity.pdbx_description
1 polymer ?
#
loop_
_entity_poly.entity_id
_entity_poly.type
_entity_poly.pdbx_seq_one_letter_code
_entity_poly.pdbx_strand_id
1 'polypeptide(L)' 'MEIMSVNPPLSNVQAELLKLFAVDLPEEQLAELKKVMAKFLLERAQDKADEVWDKKGYSDEKLNQVLRKGK' A
#
# COMPACT_ATOMS: atom_id res chain seq x y z
N MET A 1 5.36 33.91 -23.08
CA MET A 1 5.57 32.60 -22.43
C MET A 1 4.21 32.11 -22.00
N GLU A 2 3.63 31.15 -22.72
CA GLU A 2 2.46 30.42 -22.23
C GLU A 2 2.94 29.35 -21.26
N ILE A 3 2.50 29.46 -20.02
CA ILE A 3 2.58 28.38 -19.04
C ILE A 3 1.55 27.34 -19.44
N MET A 4 1.97 26.31 -20.19
CA MET A 4 1.16 25.14 -20.44
C MET A 4 0.99 24.37 -19.12
N SER A 5 -0.03 24.68 -18.33
CA SER A 5 -0.48 23.78 -17.26
C SER A 5 -1.32 22.68 -17.89
N VAL A 6 -0.67 21.71 -18.55
CA VAL A 6 -1.34 20.46 -18.88
C VAL A 6 -1.42 19.70 -17.57
N ASN A 7 -2.51 19.89 -16.80
CA ASN A 7 -2.84 18.94 -15.73
C ASN A 7 -3.26 17.66 -16.44
N PRO A 8 -2.46 16.58 -16.43
CA PRO A 8 -2.88 15.33 -17.02
C PRO A 8 -4.19 14.89 -16.35
N PRO A 9 -5.08 14.15 -17.06
CA PRO A 9 -6.26 13.61 -16.42
C PRO A 9 -5.83 12.84 -15.17
N LEU A 10 -6.50 13.14 -14.05
CA LEU A 10 -6.24 12.49 -12.77
C LEU A 10 -6.29 10.98 -12.96
N SER A 11 -5.37 10.25 -12.31
CA SER A 11 -5.52 8.81 -12.19
C SER A 11 -6.84 8.48 -11.51
N ASN A 12 -7.36 7.27 -11.76
CA ASN A 12 -8.59 6.81 -11.11
C ASN A 12 -8.54 6.99 -9.58
N VAL A 13 -7.42 6.66 -8.93
CA VAL A 13 -7.24 6.85 -7.48
C VAL A 13 -7.27 8.33 -7.10
N GLN A 14 -6.58 9.19 -7.86
CA GLN A 14 -6.59 10.63 -7.59
C GLN A 14 -8.00 11.23 -7.69
N ALA A 15 -8.77 10.84 -8.71
CA ALA A 15 -10.14 11.28 -8.88
C ALA A 15 -11.08 10.81 -7.77
N GLU A 16 -10.98 9.54 -7.35
CA GLU A 16 -11.82 9.01 -6.25
C GLU A 16 -11.46 9.63 -4.88
N LEU A 17 -10.17 9.86 -4.59
CA LEU A 17 -9.77 10.54 -3.35
C LEU A 17 -10.29 11.98 -3.28
N LEU A 18 -10.32 12.71 -4.41
CA LEU A 18 -10.91 14.05 -4.46
C LEU A 18 -12.41 14.04 -4.18
N LYS A 19 -13.15 13.03 -4.66
CA LYS A 19 -14.57 12.86 -4.32
C LYS A 19 -14.75 12.60 -2.82
N LEU A 20 -13.87 11.80 -2.20
CA LEU A 20 -13.90 11.55 -0.76
C LEU A 20 -13.60 12.83 0.05
N PHE A 21 -12.66 13.67 -0.37
CA PHE A 21 -12.37 14.94 0.31
C PHE A 21 -13.50 15.96 0.23
N ALA A 22 -14.41 15.84 -0.74
CA ALA A 22 -15.61 16.67 -0.81
C ALA A 22 -16.66 16.29 0.25
N VAL A 23 -16.52 15.15 0.92
CA VAL A 23 -17.40 14.70 1.98
C VAL A 23 -16.88 15.21 3.32
N ASP A 24 -17.70 15.99 4.03
CA ASP A 24 -17.41 16.40 5.40
C ASP A 24 -17.76 15.25 6.35
N LEU A 25 -16.75 14.46 6.70
CA LEU A 25 -16.89 13.32 7.60
C LEU A 25 -16.60 13.75 9.04
N PRO A 26 -17.45 13.35 10.02
CA PRO A 26 -17.09 13.41 11.43
C PRO A 26 -15.76 12.70 11.69
N GLU A 27 -15.00 13.17 12.67
CA GLU A 27 -13.64 12.68 12.96
C GLU A 27 -13.58 11.15 13.14
N GLU A 28 -14.59 10.56 13.78
CA GLU A 28 -14.72 9.12 13.96
C GLU A 28 -14.79 8.36 12.63
N GLN A 29 -15.61 8.83 11.69
CA GLN A 29 -15.77 8.23 10.37
C GLN A 29 -14.52 8.43 9.51
N LEU A 30 -13.84 9.59 9.63
CA LEU A 30 -12.55 9.81 8.97
C LEU A 30 -11.48 8.85 9.51
N ALA A 31 -11.48 8.56 10.81
CA ALA A 31 -10.58 7.59 11.41
C ALA A 31 -10.86 6.16 10.92
N GLU A 32 -12.13 5.78 10.74
CA GLU A 32 -12.51 4.50 10.13
C GLU A 32 -12.05 4.39 8.68
N LEU A 33 -12.26 5.43 7.87
CA LEU A 33 -11.78 5.47 6.48
C LEU A 33 -10.26 5.28 6.39
N LYS A 34 -9.49 5.95 7.26
CA LYS A 34 -8.04 5.79 7.34
C LYS A 34 -7.65 4.34 7.66
N LYS A 35 -8.37 3.66 8.56
CA LYS A 35 -8.11 2.24 8.89
C LYS A 35 -8.35 1.33 7.69
N VAL A 36 -9.43 1.55 6.93
CA VAL A 36 -9.73 0.77 5.71
C VAL A 36 -8.61 0.94 4.67
N MET A 37 -8.16 2.18 4.44
CA MET A 37 -7.04 2.46 3.53
C MET A 37 -5.74 1.80 4.00
N ALA A 38 -5.42 1.90 5.29
CA ALA A 38 -4.22 1.30 5.86
C ALA A 38 -4.23 -0.23 5.72
N LYS A 39 -5.39 -0.86 5.99
CA LYS A 39 -5.57 -2.31 5.82
C LYS A 39 -5.34 -2.74 4.36
N PHE A 40 -5.95 -2.04 3.40
CA PHE A 40 -5.74 -2.33 1.98
C PHE A 40 -4.26 -2.25 1.58
N LEU A 41 -3.55 -1.20 2.02
CA LEU A 41 -2.13 -1.06 1.72
C LEU A 41 -1.27 -2.14 2.39
N LEU A 42 -1.60 -2.53 3.63
CA LEU A 42 -0.91 -3.58 4.36
C LEU A 42 -1.06 -4.94 3.66
N GLU A 43 -2.28 -5.34 3.30
CA GLU A 43 -2.54 -6.60 2.60
C GLU A 43 -1.73 -6.67 1.29
N ARG A 44 -1.72 -5.58 0.51
CA ARG A 44 -0.95 -5.51 -0.74
C ARG A 44 0.55 -5.56 -0.52
N ALA A 45 1.04 -5.07 0.62
CA ALA A 45 2.44 -5.17 0.99
C ALA A 45 2.82 -6.59 1.42
N GLN A 46 1.93 -7.28 2.14
CA GLN A 46 2.09 -8.68 2.53
C GLN A 46 2.12 -9.60 1.31
N ASP A 47 1.16 -9.47 0.39
CA ASP A 47 1.11 -10.26 -0.85
C ASP A 47 2.43 -10.17 -1.64
N LYS A 48 3.00 -8.96 -1.72
CA LYS A 48 4.28 -8.72 -2.40
C LYS A 48 5.45 -9.32 -1.64
N ALA A 49 5.44 -9.27 -0.31
CA ALA A 49 6.47 -9.87 0.51
C ALA A 49 6.48 -11.40 0.34
N ASP A 50 5.30 -12.02 0.34
CA ASP A 50 5.12 -13.45 0.12
C ASP A 50 5.59 -13.85 -1.28
N GLU A 51 5.23 -13.10 -2.33
CA GLU A 51 5.69 -13.34 -3.70
C GLU A 51 7.24 -13.30 -3.79
N VAL A 52 7.88 -12.35 -3.11
CA VAL A 52 9.35 -12.25 -3.07
C VAL A 52 9.96 -13.40 -2.27
N TRP A 53 9.32 -13.82 -1.18
CA TRP A 53 9.75 -14.92 -0.33
C TRP A 53 9.76 -16.24 -1.12
N ASP A 54 8.67 -16.53 -1.81
CA ASP A 54 8.50 -17.70 -2.66
C ASP A 54 9.50 -17.71 -3.82
N LYS A 55 9.65 -16.57 -4.54
CA LYS A 55 10.61 -16.45 -5.66
C LYS A 55 12.05 -16.70 -5.24
N LYS A 56 12.40 -16.33 -4.01
CA LYS A 56 13.76 -16.55 -3.48
C LYS A 56 13.94 -17.97 -2.92
N GLY A 57 12.89 -18.79 -2.94
CA GLY A 57 12.88 -20.13 -2.36
C GLY A 57 13.23 -20.09 -0.88
N TYR A 58 12.79 -19.04 -0.18
CA TYR A 58 12.90 -18.98 1.26
C TYR A 58 11.85 -19.92 1.85
N SER A 59 12.28 -20.71 2.83
CA SER A 59 11.43 -21.57 3.62
C SER A 59 11.86 -21.45 5.07
N ASP A 60 10.98 -21.84 5.98
CA ASP A 60 11.30 -21.85 7.40
C ASP A 60 12.53 -22.72 7.69
N GLU A 61 12.71 -23.82 6.96
CA GLU A 61 13.91 -24.67 7.05
C GLU A 61 15.16 -23.94 6.56
N LYS A 62 15.06 -23.15 5.49
CA LYS A 62 16.20 -22.38 4.96
C LYS A 62 16.57 -21.23 5.88
N LEU A 63 15.59 -20.56 6.48
CA LEU A 63 15.81 -19.55 7.51
C LEU A 63 16.47 -20.17 8.74
N ASN A 64 15.98 -21.33 9.20
CA ASN A 64 16.56 -22.07 10.32
C ASN A 64 18.00 -22.55 10.04
N GLN A 65 18.32 -22.94 8.80
CA GLN A 65 19.70 -23.25 8.41
C GLN A 65 20.61 -22.03 8.46
N VAL A 66 20.15 -20.87 7.98
CA VAL A 66 20.92 -19.62 8.03
C VAL A 66 21.16 -19.19 9.49
N LEU A 67 20.12 -19.24 10.33
CA LEU A 67 20.23 -18.88 11.75
C LEU A 67 21.13 -19.84 12.54
N ARG A 68 21.18 -21.13 12.19
CA ARG A 68 22.10 -22.10 12.81
C ARG A 68 23.56 -21.94 12.35
N LYS A 69 23.80 -21.52 11.11
CA LYS A 69 25.16 -21.35 10.57
C LYS A 69 25.86 -20.08 11.08
N GLY A 70 25.14 -19.18 11.73
CA GLY A 70 25.69 -17.98 12.38
C GLY A 70 26.11 -18.17 13.85
N LYS A 71 26.06 -19.39 14.38
CA LYS A 71 26.67 -19.79 15.67
C LYS A 71 27.90 -20.64 15.41
#